data_AF-A0A661AZK7-F1
#
_entry.id   AF-A0A661AZK7-F1
#
_cell.length_a   1.000
_cell.length_b   1.000
_cell.length_c   1.000
_cell.angle_alpha   90.00
_cell.angle_beta   90.00
_cell.angle_gamma   90.00
#
_symmetry.space_group_name_H-M   'P 1'
#
loop_
_entity.id
_entity.type
_entity.pdbx_description
1 polymer ?
#
loop_
_entity_poly.entity_id
_entity_poly.type
_entity_poly.pdbx_seq_one_letter_code
_entity_poly.pdbx_strand_id
1 'polypeptide(L)'
;ASSLPIVEPAYTYAESIYITVDTLVPGRGYFVLSSSDTFAVVIGEKITSLSVQLKYGWNLVGGLSRRTFIDEYLDVFWSFYLYGFDSDMGYYLTKSIAPGQGVWLLSNEDRTPTLSE
;
A
#
# COMPACT_ATOMS: atom_id res chain seq x y z
N ALA A 1 23.88 6.10 22.30
CA ALA A 1 22.46 5.80 22.22
C ALA A 1 22.05 5.97 20.77
N SER A 2 21.59 4.92 20.10
CA SER A 2 21.04 5.04 18.75
C SER A 2 19.75 5.85 18.88
N SER A 3 19.76 7.10 18.44
CA SER A 3 18.53 7.84 18.25
C SER A 3 17.72 7.06 17.22
N LEU A 4 16.58 6.50 17.64
CA LEU A 4 15.59 6.02 16.69
C LEU A 4 15.33 7.16 15.71
N PRO A 5 15.35 6.92 14.39
CA PRO A 5 15.06 7.99 13.46
C PRO A 5 13.70 8.58 13.84
N ILE A 6 13.67 9.88 14.10
CA ILE A 6 12.44 10.66 14.05
C ILE A 6 11.87 10.29 12.68
N VAL A 7 10.70 9.66 12.65
CA VAL A 7 10.02 9.40 11.39
C VAL A 7 9.81 10.80 10.80
N GLU A 8 10.63 11.15 9.80
CA GLU A 8 10.43 12.35 8.99
C GLU A 8 8.94 12.41 8.64
N PRO A 9 8.34 13.61 8.56
CA PRO A 9 6.93 13.70 8.26
C PRO A 9 6.63 12.89 7.00
N ALA A 10 5.61 12.04 7.06
CA ALA A 10 5.11 11.43 5.84
C ALA A 10 4.45 12.52 4.99
N TYR A 11 4.40 12.33 3.68
CA TYR A 11 3.87 13.31 2.75
C TYR A 11 2.65 12.74 2.03
N THR A 12 1.60 13.54 1.93
CA THR A 12 0.50 13.30 1.00
C THR A 12 0.61 14.25 -0.18
N TYR A 13 0.13 13.84 -1.35
CA TYR A 13 0.07 14.69 -2.54
C TYR A 13 -1.35 15.23 -2.69
N ALA A 14 -1.51 16.55 -2.53
CA ALA A 14 -2.78 17.24 -2.64
C ALA A 14 -2.57 18.62 -3.25
N GLU A 15 -3.53 19.10 -4.04
CA GLU A 15 -3.48 20.45 -4.64
C GLU A 15 -2.17 20.73 -5.40
N SER A 16 -1.63 19.70 -6.07
CA SER A 16 -0.36 19.75 -6.81
C SER A 16 0.89 20.04 -5.98
N ILE A 17 0.84 19.84 -4.65
CA ILE A 17 1.97 19.97 -3.73
C ILE A 17 2.06 18.77 -2.79
N TYR A 18 3.26 18.55 -2.22
CA TYR A 18 3.46 17.59 -1.13
C TYR A 18 3.27 18.29 0.21
N ILE A 19 2.41 17.72 1.06
CA ILE A 19 2.07 18.27 2.37
C ILE A 19 2.46 17.25 3.43
N THR A 20 3.16 17.71 4.47
CA THR A 20 3.54 16.88 5.61
C THR A 20 2.32 16.46 6.42
N VAL A 21 2.29 15.20 6.84
CA VAL A 21 1.29 14.63 7.75
C VAL A 21 1.98 13.92 8.91
N ASP A 22 1.35 13.95 10.08
CA ASP A 22 1.79 13.28 11.30
C ASP A 22 0.99 12.00 11.61
N THR A 23 -0.11 11.79 10.87
CA THR A 23 -1.05 10.69 11.07
C THR A 23 -1.32 9.96 9.76
N LEU A 24 -1.13 8.64 9.75
CA LEU A 24 -1.42 7.78 8.60
C LEU A 24 -2.84 7.22 8.72
N VAL A 25 -3.62 7.36 7.66
CA VAL A 25 -4.98 6.81 7.58
C VAL A 25 -4.97 5.57 6.69
N PRO A 26 -5.48 4.42 7.18
CA PRO A 26 -5.64 3.22 6.36
C PRO A 26 -6.32 3.50 5.01
N GLY A 27 -5.80 2.91 3.94
CA GLY A 27 -6.34 3.07 2.58
C GLY A 27 -5.88 4.33 1.85
N ARG A 28 -5.05 5.17 2.47
CA ARG A 28 -4.38 6.29 1.79
C ARG A 28 -2.91 5.97 1.56
N GLY A 29 -2.40 6.36 0.39
CA GLY A 29 -0.98 6.31 0.06
C GLY A 29 -0.24 7.52 0.61
N TYR A 30 0.94 7.29 1.16
CA TYR A 30 1.84 8.32 1.68
C TYR A 30 3.25 8.08 1.17
N PHE A 31 3.99 9.17 0.98
CA PHE A 31 5.40 9.14 0.63
C PHE A 31 6.25 9.40 1.86
N VAL A 32 7.37 8.71 1.99
CA VAL A 32 8.40 9.02 2.98
C VAL A 32 9.68 9.28 2.21
N LEU A 33 10.29 10.44 2.43
CA LEU A 33 11.56 10.79 1.82
C LEU A 33 12.70 10.26 2.70
N SER A 34 13.61 9.51 2.11
CA SER A 34 14.82 9.04 2.78
C SER A 34 16.05 9.37 1.94
N SER A 35 17.03 10.07 2.53
CA SER A 35 18.28 10.44 1.87
C SER A 35 19.37 9.36 1.93
N SER A 36 19.10 8.26 2.63
CA SER A 36 19.96 7.10 2.79
C SER A 36 19.12 5.85 3.02
N ASP A 37 19.73 4.68 3.04
CA ASP A 37 19.03 3.44 3.42
C ASP A 37 18.47 3.58 4.84
N THR A 38 17.16 3.41 4.98
CA THR A 38 16.44 3.62 6.24
C THR A 38 15.50 2.47 6.51
N PHE A 39 15.55 1.95 7.73
CA PHE A 39 14.53 1.07 8.27
C PHE A 39 13.50 1.88 9.04
N ALA A 40 12.22 1.76 8.67
CA ALA A 40 11.11 2.42 9.35
C ALA A 40 10.21 1.37 10.01
N VAL A 41 9.87 1.59 11.28
CA VAL A 41 8.85 0.79 11.98
C VAL A 41 7.55 1.56 11.94
N VAL A 42 6.53 0.97 11.31
CA VAL A 42 5.16 1.51 11.34
C VAL A 42 4.40 0.82 12.45
N ILE A 43 3.92 1.60 13.42
CA ILE A 43 3.14 1.11 14.57
C ILE A 43 1.73 1.68 14.44
N GLY A 44 0.73 0.84 14.68
CA GLY A 44 -0.67 1.24 14.64
C GLY A 44 -1.57 0.07 15.01
N GLU A 45 -2.87 0.31 14.97
CA GLU A 45 -3.85 -0.76 15.15
C GLU A 45 -3.86 -1.72 13.97
N LYS A 46 -4.21 -2.98 14.26
CA LYS A 46 -4.32 -4.00 13.24
C LYS A 46 -5.49 -3.66 12.31
N ILE A 47 -5.21 -3.54 11.01
CA ILE A 47 -6.22 -3.39 9.97
C ILE A 47 -6.69 -4.79 9.57
N THR A 48 -7.87 -5.18 10.06
CA THR A 48 -8.50 -6.48 9.77
C THR A 48 -9.53 -6.39 8.65
N SER A 49 -10.08 -5.21 8.37
CA SER A 49 -10.94 -4.97 7.23
C SER A 49 -10.82 -3.54 6.73
N LEU A 50 -10.90 -3.36 5.42
CA LEU A 50 -10.83 -2.05 4.79
C LEU A 50 -11.54 -2.06 3.44
N SER A 51 -12.37 -1.03 3.21
CA SER A 51 -12.94 -0.75 1.89
C SER A 51 -12.20 0.42 1.26
N VAL A 52 -11.66 0.23 0.05
CA VAL A 52 -10.91 1.27 -0.67
C VAL A 52 -11.43 1.36 -2.09
N GLN A 53 -11.58 2.58 -2.60
CA GLN A 53 -11.96 2.81 -3.98
C GLN A 53 -10.78 2.52 -4.91
N LEU A 54 -10.99 1.59 -5.82
CA LEU A 54 -10.18 1.40 -7.01
C LEU A 54 -10.74 2.25 -8.15
N LYS A 55 -9.84 2.81 -8.94
CA LYS A 55 -10.14 3.51 -10.20
C LYS A 55 -9.92 2.60 -11.39
N TYR A 56 -10.66 2.80 -12.47
CA TYR A 56 -10.34 2.21 -13.76
C TYR A 56 -8.86 2.45 -14.10
N GLY A 57 -8.14 1.39 -14.48
CA GLY A 57 -6.70 1.41 -14.73
C GLY A 57 -5.86 0.93 -13.55
N TRP A 58 -4.62 1.39 -13.48
CA TRP A 58 -3.64 0.95 -12.50
C TRP A 58 -3.82 1.63 -11.15
N ASN A 59 -3.91 0.82 -10.09
CA ASN A 59 -3.99 1.29 -8.70
C ASN A 59 -2.81 0.70 -7.93
N LEU A 60 -2.15 1.53 -7.13
CA LEU A 60 -1.19 1.05 -6.14
C LEU A 60 -1.97 0.69 -4.88
N VAL A 61 -1.95 -0.59 -4.50
CA VAL A 61 -2.70 -1.12 -3.36
C VAL A 61 -1.77 -1.76 -2.33
N GLY A 62 -2.15 -1.70 -1.07
CA GLY A 62 -1.50 -2.39 0.05
C GLY A 62 -2.37 -3.51 0.61
N GLY A 63 -1.78 -4.35 1.46
CA GLY A 63 -2.49 -5.43 2.15
C GLY A 63 -3.06 -5.03 3.52
N LEU A 64 -3.80 -5.94 4.14
CA LEU A 64 -4.18 -5.88 5.55
C LEU A 64 -2.95 -6.00 6.47
N SER A 65 -3.16 -5.96 7.79
CA SER A 65 -2.09 -6.24 8.77
C SER A 65 -1.70 -7.74 8.85
N ARG A 66 -2.06 -8.52 7.82
CA ARG A 66 -1.62 -9.90 7.55
C ARG A 66 -1.27 -10.03 6.07
N ARG A 67 -0.58 -11.11 5.72
CA ARG A 67 -0.43 -11.46 4.30
C ARG A 67 -1.82 -11.64 3.69
N THR A 68 -2.11 -10.86 2.66
CA THR A 68 -3.37 -10.87 1.93
C THR A 68 -3.14 -11.62 0.63
N PHE A 69 -3.92 -12.66 0.34
CA PHE A 69 -3.83 -13.40 -0.91
C PHE A 69 -5.00 -13.03 -1.82
N ILE A 70 -4.74 -12.74 -3.09
CA ILE A 70 -5.77 -12.24 -4.02
C ILE A 70 -6.82 -13.30 -4.37
N ASP A 71 -6.46 -14.58 -4.23
CA ASP A 71 -7.35 -15.72 -4.42
C ASP A 71 -8.39 -15.90 -3.30
N GLU A 72 -8.26 -15.19 -2.18
CA GLU A 72 -9.32 -15.07 -1.17
C GLU A 72 -10.48 -14.19 -1.66
N TYR A 73 -10.29 -13.41 -2.73
CA TYR A 73 -11.19 -12.34 -3.17
C TYR A 73 -11.55 -12.44 -4.67
N LEU A 74 -11.75 -13.66 -5.18
CA LEU A 74 -12.00 -13.90 -6.61
C LEU A 74 -13.34 -13.37 -7.12
N ASP A 75 -14.31 -13.24 -6.22
CA ASP A 75 -15.58 -12.58 -6.46
C ASP A 75 -15.44 -11.05 -6.56
N VAL A 76 -14.37 -10.50 -5.99
CA VAL A 76 -14.10 -9.07 -5.91
C VAL A 76 -13.17 -8.59 -7.02
N PHE A 77 -12.19 -9.40 -7.43
CA PHE A 77 -11.20 -9.03 -8.45
C PHE A 77 -11.26 -9.95 -9.67
N TRP A 78 -11.46 -9.36 -10.85
CA TRP A 78 -11.39 -10.11 -12.11
C TRP A 78 -9.96 -10.30 -12.63
N SER A 79 -8.99 -9.52 -12.10
CA SER A 79 -7.57 -9.68 -12.37
C SER A 79 -6.89 -10.43 -11.22
N PHE A 80 -6.18 -11.50 -11.54
CA PHE A 80 -5.39 -12.29 -10.60
C PHE A 80 -3.93 -11.82 -10.50
N TYR A 81 -3.57 -10.79 -11.26
CA TYR A 81 -2.18 -10.38 -11.42
C TYR A 81 -1.92 -9.12 -10.60
N LEU A 82 -1.18 -9.31 -9.51
CA LEU A 82 -0.54 -8.22 -8.79
C LEU A 82 0.89 -8.08 -9.30
N TYR A 83 1.35 -6.85 -9.44
CA TYR A 83 2.71 -6.55 -9.86
C TYR A 83 3.46 -5.88 -8.72
N GLY A 84 4.35 -6.64 -8.09
CA GLY A 84 5.33 -6.10 -7.14
C GLY A 84 6.47 -5.43 -7.90
N PHE A 85 7.21 -4.58 -7.21
CA PHE A 85 8.44 -3.98 -7.73
C PHE A 85 9.61 -4.37 -6.84
N ASP A 86 10.68 -4.81 -7.46
CA ASP A 86 11.98 -5.08 -6.85
C ASP A 86 13.02 -4.18 -7.52
N SER A 87 13.96 -3.63 -6.76
CA SER A 87 14.95 -2.68 -7.30
C SER A 87 15.92 -3.32 -8.29
N ASP A 88 16.21 -4.61 -8.13
CA ASP A 88 17.22 -5.32 -8.92
C ASP A 88 16.58 -6.03 -10.12
N MET A 89 15.38 -6.59 -9.94
CA MET A 89 14.67 -7.36 -10.97
C MET A 89 13.57 -6.57 -11.70
N GLY A 90 13.16 -5.42 -11.17
CA GLY A 90 12.04 -4.64 -11.69
C GLY A 90 10.69 -5.23 -11.29
N TYR A 91 9.70 -5.14 -12.19
CA TYR A 91 8.35 -5.63 -11.91
C TYR A 91 8.26 -7.16 -11.97
N TYR A 92 7.60 -7.76 -10.99
CA TYR A 92 7.36 -9.20 -10.92
C TYR A 92 5.92 -9.52 -10.54
N LEU A 93 5.43 -10.68 -11.00
CA LEU A 93 4.10 -11.16 -10.67
C LEU A 93 4.07 -11.73 -9.24
N THR A 94 3.03 -11.36 -8.50
CA THR A 94 2.71 -11.95 -7.19
C THR A 94 1.20 -12.20 -7.07
N LYS A 95 0.82 -13.05 -6.12
CA LYS A 95 -0.57 -13.29 -5.72
C LYS A 95 -0.85 -12.85 -4.29
N SER A 96 0.15 -12.29 -3.60
CA SER A 96 0.02 -11.90 -2.22
C SER A 96 0.69 -10.56 -1.93
N ILE A 97 0.16 -9.87 -0.92
CA ILE A 97 0.66 -8.61 -0.40
C ILE A 97 0.99 -8.83 1.07
N ALA A 98 2.27 -8.70 1.46
CA ALA A 98 2.64 -8.72 2.87
C ALA A 98 2.33 -7.36 3.54
N PRO A 99 2.18 -7.31 4.87
CA PRO A 99 2.06 -6.04 5.58
C PRO A 99 3.20 -5.09 5.23
N GLY A 100 2.87 -3.84 4.92
CA GLY A 100 3.83 -2.81 4.51
C GLY A 100 4.29 -2.88 3.05
N GLN A 101 3.86 -3.88 2.26
CA GLN A 101 4.13 -3.93 0.82
C GLN A 101 3.03 -3.23 0.01
N GLY A 102 3.45 -2.54 -1.05
CA GLY A 102 2.57 -2.03 -2.10
C GLY A 102 2.76 -2.84 -3.39
N VAL A 103 1.66 -3.08 -4.10
CA VAL A 103 1.66 -3.75 -5.42
C VAL A 103 0.72 -3.02 -6.36
N TRP A 104 0.98 -3.12 -7.66
CA TRP A 104 0.08 -2.61 -8.68
C TRP A 104 -1.00 -3.63 -9.02
N LEU A 105 -2.25 -3.17 -9.04
CA LEU A 105 -3.43 -3.91 -9.45
C LEU A 105 -4.14 -3.16 -10.58
N LEU A 106 -4.43 -3.86 -11.66
CA LEU A 106 -5.24 -3.34 -12.77
C LEU A 106 -6.72 -3.57 -12.46
N SER A 107 -7.48 -2.49 -12.31
CA SER A 107 -8.94 -2.52 -12.25
C SER A 107 -9.51 -2.18 -13.62
N ASN A 108 -10.57 -2.86 -14.04
CA ASN A 108 -11.25 -2.59 -15.32
C ASN A 108 -12.48 -1.70 -15.17
N GLU A 109 -12.76 -1.21 -13.96
CA GLU A 109 -13.81 -0.24 -13.66
C GLU A 109 -13.51 0.44 -12.31
N ASP A 110 -14.20 1.54 -12.03
CA ASP A 110 -14.25 2.11 -10.69
C ASP A 110 -15.07 1.18 -9.77
N ARG A 111 -14.49 0.77 -8.64
CA ARG A 111 -15.15 -0.12 -7.66
C ARG A 111 -14.64 0.14 -6.26
N THR A 112 -15.41 -0.24 -5.23
CA THR A 112 -14.98 -0.11 -3.83
C THR A 112 -15.03 -1.47 -3.14
N PRO A 113 -14.06 -2.37 -3.43
CA PRO A 113 -13.97 -3.67 -2.79
C PRO A 113 -13.75 -3.52 -1.29
N THR A 114 -14.19 -4.52 -0.54
CA THR A 114 -13.86 -4.67 0.88
C THR A 114 -12.93 -5.86 1.04
N LEU A 115 -11.76 -5.63 1.62
CA LEU A 115 -10.90 -6.69 2.12
C LEU A 115 -11.25 -6.91 3.60
N SER A 116 -11.32 -8.16 4.03
CA SER A 116 -11.55 -8.54 5.42
C SER A 116 -10.84 -9.85 5.74
N GLU A 117 -10.43 -10.05 7.00
CA GLU A 117 -9.79 -11.30 7.45
C GLU A 117 -10.60 -12.55 7.15
#